data_AF-A0A1H8ZE69-F1
#
_entry.id   AF-A0A1H8ZE69-F1
#
_cell.length_a   1.000
_cell.length_b   1.000
_cell.length_c   1.000
_cell.angle_alpha   90.00
_cell.angle_beta   90.00
_cell.angle_gamma   90.00
#
_symmetry.space_group_name_H-M   'P 1'
#
loop_
_entity.id
_entity.type
_entity.pdbx_description
1 polymer ?
#
loop_
_entity_poly.entity_id
_entity_poly.type
_entity_poly.pdbx_seq_one_letter_code
_entity_poly.pdbx_strand_id
1 'polypeptide(L)'
;MKTEKILSIIFIISLIFKFFGWPGGSAILIISLMSLTFCYFPFGFYFLNEKNVFKQKLGTSILFGWLLPVAIIGVQFKFMYWPAYHPMLVIGILTAAIFLVIAYGMYKKANTEETKYYHKNLLTRTLVIFIVSLITLLIPEKSIINMSFQNEPELKELYLKKVDDPNNMELQKEIEEYHKHRFQKQ
;
A
#
# COMPACT_ATOMS: atom_id res chain seq x y z
N MET A 1 -13.14 3.97 -8.22
CA MET A 1 -13.28 4.72 -9.51
C MET A 1 -12.63 3.96 -10.65
N LYS A 2 -12.76 4.40 -11.92
CA LYS A 2 -12.02 3.77 -13.04
C LYS A 2 -10.50 3.82 -12.80
N THR A 3 -9.97 4.99 -12.41
CA THR A 3 -8.53 5.18 -12.12
C THR A 3 -8.02 4.28 -10.99
N GLU A 4 -8.70 4.28 -9.84
CA GLU A 4 -8.38 3.41 -8.70
C GLU A 4 -8.34 1.93 -9.10
N LYS A 5 -9.35 1.44 -9.85
CA LYS A 5 -9.39 0.06 -10.34
C LYS A 5 -8.22 -0.25 -11.27
N ILE A 6 -7.88 0.67 -12.19
CA ILE A 6 -6.74 0.51 -13.10
C ILE A 6 -5.43 0.44 -12.30
N LEU A 7 -5.23 1.35 -11.35
CA LEU A 7 -4.04 1.35 -10.50
C LEU A 7 -3.94 0.09 -9.64
N SER A 8 -5.06 -0.41 -9.10
CA SER A 8 -5.09 -1.69 -8.37
C SER A 8 -4.70 -2.86 -9.28
N ILE A 9 -5.17 -2.89 -10.53
CA ILE A 9 -4.77 -3.94 -11.49
C ILE A 9 -3.27 -3.86 -11.81
N ILE A 10 -2.76 -2.66 -12.06
CA ILE A 10 -1.32 -2.44 -12.29
C ILE A 10 -0.50 -2.88 -11.08
N PHE A 11 -0.97 -2.59 -9.86
CA PHE A 11 -0.35 -3.08 -8.62
C PHE A 11 -0.28 -4.63 -8.58
N ILE A 12 -1.37 -5.34 -8.90
CA ILE A 12 -1.34 -6.81 -8.93
C ILE A 12 -0.35 -7.33 -9.99
N ILE A 13 -0.34 -6.74 -11.19
CA ILE A 13 0.61 -7.11 -12.25
C ILE A 13 2.06 -6.86 -11.79
N SER A 14 2.30 -5.74 -11.10
CA SER A 14 3.63 -5.39 -10.59
C SER A 14 4.12 -6.35 -9.51
N LEU A 15 3.23 -6.87 -8.67
CA LEU A 15 3.55 -7.93 -7.70
C LEU A 15 3.99 -9.21 -8.40
N ILE A 16 3.25 -9.62 -9.45
CA ILE A 16 3.61 -10.80 -10.24
C ILE A 16 5.00 -10.61 -10.85
N PHE A 17 5.28 -9.46 -11.49
CA PHE A 17 6.60 -9.20 -12.07
C PHE A 17 7.70 -9.18 -11.03
N LYS A 18 7.45 -8.58 -9.87
CA LYS A 18 8.40 -8.57 -8.76
C LYS A 18 8.73 -9.98 -8.26
N PHE A 19 7.72 -10.83 -8.09
CA PHE A 19 7.93 -12.21 -7.61
C PHE A 19 8.54 -13.14 -8.66
N PHE A 20 8.34 -12.85 -9.96
CA PHE A 20 9.02 -13.58 -11.04
C PHE A 20 10.45 -13.07 -11.32
N GLY A 21 10.93 -12.08 -10.57
CA GLY A 21 12.26 -11.50 -10.75
C GLY A 21 12.41 -10.71 -12.05
N TRP A 22 11.31 -10.24 -12.66
CA TRP A 22 11.37 -9.45 -13.88
C TRP A 22 11.97 -8.06 -13.63
N PRO A 23 12.89 -7.59 -14.49
CA PRO A 23 13.49 -6.27 -14.35
C PRO A 23 12.40 -5.19 -14.41
N GLY A 24 12.46 -4.23 -13.49
CA GLY A 24 11.48 -3.15 -13.40
C GLY A 24 10.20 -3.48 -12.61
N GLY A 25 9.97 -4.73 -12.17
CA GLY A 25 8.78 -5.09 -11.38
C GLY A 25 8.62 -4.23 -10.11
N SER A 26 9.72 -4.01 -9.37
CA SER A 26 9.74 -3.12 -8.21
C SER A 26 9.45 -1.65 -8.56
N ALA A 27 9.91 -1.16 -9.71
CA ALA A 27 9.67 0.23 -10.13
C ALA A 27 8.19 0.46 -10.46
N ILE A 28 7.56 -0.47 -11.19
CA ILE A 28 6.13 -0.42 -11.50
C ILE A 28 5.31 -0.49 -10.21
N LEU A 29 5.73 -1.32 -9.25
CA LEU A 29 5.08 -1.44 -7.95
C LEU A 29 5.10 -0.10 -7.20
N ILE A 30 6.26 0.56 -7.11
CA ILE A 30 6.38 1.88 -6.48
C ILE A 30 5.46 2.88 -7.18
N ILE A 31 5.53 2.99 -8.51
CA ILE A 31 4.75 3.97 -9.27
C ILE A 31 3.25 3.74 -9.08
N SER A 32 2.80 2.49 -9.09
CA SER A 32 1.38 2.15 -8.93
C SER A 32 0.84 2.50 -7.54
N LEU A 33 1.54 2.11 -6.47
CA LEU A 33 1.13 2.39 -5.09
C LEU A 33 1.29 3.87 -4.72
N MET A 34 2.32 4.55 -5.25
CA MET A 34 2.51 5.99 -5.05
C MET A 34 1.43 6.79 -5.79
N SER A 35 1.09 6.40 -7.01
CA SER A 35 -0.04 7.00 -7.75
C SER A 35 -1.36 6.79 -7.01
N LEU A 36 -1.57 5.59 -6.45
CA LEU A 36 -2.75 5.28 -5.66
C LEU A 36 -2.79 6.14 -4.39
N THR A 37 -1.66 6.29 -3.70
CA THR A 37 -1.48 7.19 -2.55
C THR A 37 -1.88 8.61 -2.93
N PHE A 38 -1.43 9.13 -4.08
CA PHE A 38 -1.80 10.46 -4.56
C PHE A 38 -3.29 10.63 -4.87
N CYS A 39 -3.98 9.57 -5.33
CA CYS A 39 -5.43 9.62 -5.49
C CYS A 39 -6.16 9.89 -4.16
N TYR A 40 -5.61 9.47 -3.02
CA TYR A 40 -6.20 9.74 -1.70
C TYR A 40 -5.61 11.01 -1.06
N PHE A 41 -4.31 11.23 -1.12
CA PHE A 41 -3.65 12.44 -0.61
C PHE A 41 -2.55 12.92 -1.56
N PRO A 42 -2.60 14.14 -2.11
CA PRO A 42 -3.49 15.26 -1.72
C PRO A 42 -4.85 15.28 -2.43
N PHE A 43 -5.08 14.45 -3.44
CA PHE A 43 -6.24 14.60 -4.33
C PHE A 43 -7.54 13.93 -3.82
N GLY A 44 -7.59 13.49 -2.57
CA GLY A 44 -8.77 12.83 -2.00
C GLY A 44 -10.04 13.68 -2.06
N PHE A 45 -9.94 15.01 -1.94
CA PHE A 45 -11.09 15.90 -2.11
C PHE A 45 -11.67 15.87 -3.54
N TYR A 46 -10.88 15.51 -4.55
CA TYR A 46 -11.33 15.39 -5.93
C TYR A 46 -11.81 13.95 -6.23
N PHE A 47 -11.05 12.94 -5.78
CA PHE A 47 -11.34 11.53 -6.10
C PHE A 47 -12.37 10.87 -5.15
N LEU A 48 -12.53 11.35 -3.92
CA LEU A 48 -13.54 10.81 -3.00
C LEU A 48 -14.88 11.54 -3.14
N ASN A 49 -14.91 12.77 -3.64
CA ASN A 49 -16.15 13.53 -3.81
C ASN A 49 -16.85 13.21 -5.14
N GLU A 50 -18.15 12.94 -5.06
CA GLU A 50 -19.02 12.93 -6.23
C GLU A 50 -19.52 14.36 -6.51
N LYS A 51 -19.61 14.72 -7.79
CA LYS A 51 -19.86 16.11 -8.25
C LYS A 51 -21.11 16.75 -7.63
N ASN A 52 -22.14 15.96 -7.32
CA ASN A 52 -23.40 16.45 -6.74
C ASN A 52 -23.32 16.71 -5.22
N VAL A 53 -22.36 16.11 -4.51
CA VAL A 53 -22.27 16.12 -3.03
C VAL A 53 -21.15 17.04 -2.51
N PHE A 54 -20.47 17.75 -3.42
CA PHE A 54 -19.21 18.47 -3.19
C PHE A 54 -19.26 19.48 -2.03
N LYS A 55 -20.38 20.17 -1.83
CA LYS A 55 -20.51 21.20 -0.78
C LYS A 55 -20.82 20.66 0.63
N GLN A 56 -21.43 19.46 0.76
CA GLN A 56 -21.91 18.97 2.07
C GLN A 56 -20.94 18.03 2.79
N LYS A 57 -19.98 17.40 2.10
CA LYS A 57 -19.16 16.30 2.67
C LYS A 57 -17.65 16.44 2.44
N LEU A 58 -17.17 17.64 2.12
CA LEU A 58 -15.76 17.93 1.88
C LEU A 58 -14.84 17.50 3.04
N GLY A 59 -15.25 17.77 4.28
CA GLY A 59 -14.46 17.41 5.46
C GLY A 59 -14.24 15.89 5.61
N THR A 60 -15.25 15.07 5.31
CA THR A 60 -15.12 13.61 5.39
C THR A 60 -14.16 13.09 4.31
N SER A 61 -14.26 13.62 3.09
CA SER A 61 -13.36 13.27 2.00
C SER A 61 -11.91 13.68 2.27
N ILE A 62 -11.67 14.84 2.90
CA ILE A 62 -10.32 15.25 3.31
C ILE A 62 -9.77 14.32 4.39
N LEU A 63 -10.57 14.04 5.43
CA LEU A 63 -10.14 13.20 6.56
C LEU A 63 -9.79 11.78 6.10
N PHE A 64 -10.65 11.15 5.30
CA PHE A 64 -10.39 9.83 4.72
C PHE A 64 -9.23 9.87 3.72
N GLY A 65 -9.15 10.95 2.93
CA GLY A 65 -8.07 11.20 1.99
C GLY A 65 -6.69 11.25 2.65
N TRP A 66 -6.57 11.82 3.85
CA TRP A 66 -5.31 11.90 4.59
C TRP A 66 -4.84 10.57 5.20
N LEU A 67 -5.76 9.81 5.77
CA LEU A 67 -5.39 8.71 6.66
C LEU A 67 -5.35 7.35 5.97
N LEU A 68 -6.20 7.11 4.96
CA LEU A 68 -6.13 5.89 4.14
C LEU A 68 -4.79 5.67 3.43
N PRO A 69 -4.10 6.68 2.87
CA PRO A 69 -2.82 6.48 2.23
C PRO A 69 -1.72 5.96 3.16
N VAL A 70 -1.81 6.18 4.49
CA VAL A 70 -0.84 5.62 5.45
C VAL A 70 -0.77 4.09 5.34
N ALA A 71 -1.92 3.44 5.18
CA ALA A 71 -2.00 1.99 5.00
C ALA A 71 -1.38 1.54 3.66
N ILE A 72 -1.65 2.29 2.58
CA ILE A 72 -1.11 2.03 1.24
C ILE A 72 0.43 2.18 1.24
N ILE A 73 0.95 3.22 1.89
CA ILE A 73 2.39 3.45 2.06
C ILE A 73 3.01 2.31 2.87
N GLY A 74 2.37 1.86 3.96
CA GLY A 74 2.84 0.70 4.72
C GLY A 74 2.94 -0.58 3.88
N VAL A 75 1.94 -0.82 3.01
CA VAL A 75 1.97 -1.95 2.06
C VAL A 75 3.16 -1.82 1.10
N GLN A 76 3.36 -0.63 0.53
CA GLN A 76 4.51 -0.35 -0.34
C GLN A 76 5.84 -0.61 0.37
N PHE A 77 5.99 -0.09 1.59
CA PHE A 77 7.21 -0.22 2.36
C PHE A 77 7.54 -1.68 2.67
N LYS A 78 6.53 -2.49 2.98
CA LYS A 78 6.73 -3.93 3.24
C LYS A 78 7.23 -4.66 1.99
N PHE A 79 6.59 -4.44 0.83
CA PHE A 79 7.04 -5.07 -0.41
C PHE A 79 8.39 -4.55 -0.89
N MET A 80 8.80 -3.34 -0.50
CA MET A 80 10.11 -2.77 -0.84
C MET A 80 11.21 -3.07 0.18
N TYR A 81 10.92 -3.82 1.26
CA TYR A 81 11.84 -4.09 2.36
C TYR A 81 12.38 -2.81 3.01
N TRP A 82 11.57 -1.75 3.01
CA TRP A 82 11.93 -0.47 3.59
C TRP A 82 11.66 -0.46 5.10
N PRO A 83 12.50 0.25 5.87
CA PRO A 83 12.30 0.36 7.32
C PRO A 83 10.97 1.04 7.63
N ALA A 84 10.46 0.81 8.85
CA ALA A 84 9.19 1.36 9.34
C ALA A 84 7.90 0.84 8.66
N TYR A 85 7.96 -0.20 7.81
CA TYR A 85 6.74 -0.79 7.25
C TYR A 85 5.76 -1.28 8.34
N HIS A 86 6.27 -1.87 9.41
CA HIS A 86 5.46 -2.45 10.48
C HIS A 86 4.62 -1.40 11.23
N PRO A 87 5.21 -0.33 11.82
CA PRO A 87 4.41 0.72 12.46
C PRO A 87 3.46 1.41 11.48
N MET A 88 3.85 1.62 10.21
CA MET A 88 2.97 2.22 9.20
C MET A 88 1.74 1.35 8.90
N LEU A 89 1.92 0.03 8.73
CA LEU A 89 0.81 -0.90 8.52
C LEU A 89 -0.10 -0.96 9.75
N VAL A 90 0.45 -1.05 10.96
CA VAL A 90 -0.35 -1.08 12.19
C VAL A 90 -1.19 0.20 12.33
N ILE A 91 -0.58 1.37 12.17
CA ILE A 91 -1.30 2.66 12.22
C ILE A 91 -2.37 2.72 11.12
N GLY A 92 -2.02 2.30 9.89
CA GLY A 92 -2.95 2.27 8.76
C GLY A 92 -4.15 1.33 8.99
N ILE A 93 -3.93 0.16 9.57
CA ILE A 93 -4.98 -0.81 9.90
C ILE A 93 -5.89 -0.28 11.01
N LEU A 94 -5.32 0.27 12.09
CA LEU A 94 -6.10 0.84 13.20
C LEU A 94 -6.97 2.01 12.73
N THR A 95 -6.40 2.93 11.95
CA THR A 95 -7.15 4.06 11.40
C THR A 95 -8.23 3.59 10.42
N ALA A 96 -7.93 2.64 9.53
CA ALA A 96 -8.91 2.05 8.62
C ALA A 96 -10.05 1.32 9.37
N ALA A 97 -9.76 0.64 10.48
CA ALA A 97 -10.77 -0.01 11.32
C ALA A 97 -11.74 0.99 11.95
N ILE A 98 -11.22 2.09 12.53
CA ILE A 98 -12.04 3.18 13.06
C ILE A 98 -12.92 3.77 11.94
N PHE A 99 -12.33 3.95 10.75
CA PHE A 99 -13.02 4.54 9.62
C PHE A 99 -14.07 3.63 9.00
N LEU A 100 -13.91 2.31 9.09
CA LEU A 100 -14.96 1.36 8.73
C LEU A 100 -16.20 1.55 9.60
N VAL A 101 -16.02 1.67 10.92
CA VAL A 101 -17.12 1.90 11.86
C VAL A 101 -17.82 3.23 11.56
N ILE A 102 -17.05 4.31 11.36
CA ILE A 102 -17.60 5.63 11.02
C ILE A 102 -18.34 5.57 9.68
N ALA A 103 -17.73 5.04 8.62
CA ALA A 103 -18.34 4.95 7.30
C ALA A 103 -19.61 4.10 7.31
N TYR A 104 -19.64 3.01 8.07
CA TYR A 104 -20.84 2.19 8.25
C TYR A 104 -21.96 2.94 8.99
N GLY A 105 -21.62 3.68 10.05
CA GLY A 105 -22.58 4.54 10.75
C GLY A 105 -23.15 5.63 9.85
N MET A 106 -22.32 6.26 9.01
CA MET A 106 -22.75 7.25 8.02
C MET A 106 -23.64 6.63 6.94
N TYR A 107 -23.31 5.43 6.46
CA TYR A 107 -24.13 4.69 5.50
C TYR A 107 -25.53 4.38 6.06
N LYS A 108 -25.63 3.95 7.32
CA LYS A 108 -26.92 3.69 7.98
C LYS A 108 -27.77 4.94 8.19
N LYS A 109 -27.14 6.09 8.45
CA LYS A 109 -27.82 7.37 8.67
C LYS A 109 -28.12 8.14 7.37
N ALA A 110 -27.78 7.58 6.21
CA ALA A 110 -28.00 8.23 4.93
C ALA A 110 -29.48 8.21 4.56
N ASN A 111 -30.07 9.40 4.41
CA ASN A 111 -31.51 9.56 4.13
C ASN A 111 -31.82 9.72 2.64
N THR A 112 -30.82 9.99 1.80
CA THR A 112 -30.98 10.16 0.35
C THR A 112 -30.19 9.10 -0.39
N GLU A 113 -30.66 8.68 -1.57
CA GLU A 113 -29.97 7.67 -2.38
C GLU A 113 -28.56 8.12 -2.79
N GLU A 114 -28.38 9.41 -3.11
CA GLU A 114 -27.05 9.97 -3.43
C GLU A 114 -26.07 9.86 -2.26
N THR A 115 -26.49 10.23 -1.04
CA THR A 115 -25.61 10.15 0.15
C THR A 115 -25.33 8.70 0.54
N LYS A 116 -26.30 7.81 0.36
CA LYS A 116 -26.16 6.38 0.61
C LYS A 116 -25.16 5.75 -0.35
N TYR A 117 -25.22 6.10 -1.64
CA TYR A 117 -24.26 5.65 -2.64
C TYR A 117 -22.84 6.14 -2.34
N TYR A 118 -22.67 7.42 -2.00
CA TYR A 118 -21.38 7.99 -1.57
C TYR A 118 -20.79 7.24 -0.37
N HIS A 119 -21.57 7.04 0.71
CA HIS A 119 -21.11 6.34 1.90
C HIS A 119 -20.82 4.85 1.66
N LYS A 120 -21.61 4.18 0.81
CA LYS A 120 -21.33 2.81 0.36
C LYS A 120 -19.99 2.71 -0.35
N ASN A 121 -19.70 3.65 -1.26
CA ASN A 121 -18.43 3.71 -1.97
C ASN A 121 -17.26 3.93 -0.99
N LEU A 122 -17.40 4.88 -0.07
CA LEU A 122 -16.38 5.16 0.95
C LEU A 122 -16.11 3.93 1.84
N LEU A 123 -17.17 3.26 2.30
CA LEU A 123 -17.08 2.04 3.10
C LEU A 123 -16.37 0.92 2.33
N THR A 124 -16.74 0.70 1.07
CA THR A 124 -16.15 -0.35 0.23
C THR A 124 -14.64 -0.12 0.02
N ARG A 125 -14.23 1.12 -0.27
CA ARG A 125 -12.81 1.47 -0.46
C ARG A 125 -12.01 1.26 0.83
N THR A 126 -12.53 1.73 1.95
CA THR A 126 -11.92 1.56 3.27
C THR A 126 -11.78 0.07 3.61
N LEU A 127 -12.79 -0.74 3.30
CA LEU A 127 -12.79 -2.18 3.54
C LEU A 127 -11.71 -2.90 2.72
N VAL A 128 -11.60 -2.57 1.43
CA VAL A 128 -10.57 -3.15 0.56
C VAL A 128 -9.17 -2.80 1.06
N ILE A 129 -8.90 -1.53 1.38
CA ILE A 129 -7.60 -1.10 1.91
C ILE A 129 -7.29 -1.78 3.24
N PHE A 130 -8.28 -1.88 4.13
CA PHE A 130 -8.14 -2.58 5.42
C PHE A 130 -7.76 -4.05 5.22
N ILE A 131 -8.48 -4.79 4.37
CA ILE A 131 -8.23 -6.21 4.11
C ILE A 131 -6.84 -6.40 3.48
N VAL A 132 -6.49 -5.62 2.46
CA VAL A 132 -5.17 -5.72 1.81
C VAL A 132 -4.06 -5.45 2.82
N SER A 133 -4.18 -4.39 3.62
CA SER A 133 -3.17 -4.03 4.62
C SER A 133 -3.04 -5.10 5.71
N LEU A 134 -4.17 -5.68 6.14
CA LEU A 134 -4.19 -6.76 7.11
C LEU A 134 -3.50 -8.02 6.56
N ILE A 135 -3.85 -8.44 5.33
CA ILE A 135 -3.19 -9.56 4.65
C ILE A 135 -1.69 -9.28 4.55
N THR A 136 -1.31 -8.09 4.08
CA THR A 136 0.09 -7.69 3.95
C THR A 136 0.82 -7.73 5.29
N LEU A 137 0.22 -7.28 6.40
CA LEU A 137 0.81 -7.37 7.73
C LEU A 137 1.05 -8.83 8.15
N LEU A 138 0.08 -9.71 7.91
CA LEU A 138 0.12 -11.13 8.34
C LEU A 138 1.11 -11.99 7.54
N ILE A 139 1.46 -11.60 6.30
CA ILE A 139 2.45 -12.35 5.50
C ILE A 139 3.85 -12.24 6.16
N PRO A 140 4.53 -13.35 6.49
CA PRO A 140 5.88 -13.30 7.03
C PRO A 140 6.89 -12.68 6.04
N GLU A 141 7.79 -11.83 6.54
CA GLU A 141 8.78 -11.16 5.70
C GLU A 141 9.70 -12.15 4.96
N LYS A 142 10.13 -13.21 5.65
CA LYS A 142 10.91 -14.31 5.07
C LYS A 142 10.21 -14.95 3.86
N SER A 143 8.88 -15.07 3.87
CA SER A 143 8.12 -15.62 2.74
C SER A 143 8.18 -14.72 1.52
N ILE A 144 8.08 -13.39 1.71
CA ILE A 144 8.18 -12.41 0.62
C ILE A 144 9.59 -12.42 0.01
N ILE A 145 10.63 -12.50 0.87
CA ILE A 145 12.04 -12.59 0.45
C ILE A 145 12.26 -13.87 -0.36
N ASN A 146 11.79 -15.01 0.14
CA ASN A 146 11.92 -16.30 -0.52
C ASN A 146 11.29 -16.32 -1.93
N MET A 147 10.16 -15.62 -2.12
CA MET A 147 9.50 -15.49 -3.42
C MET A 147 10.21 -14.48 -4.32
N SER A 148 10.69 -13.37 -3.78
CA SER A 148 11.25 -12.28 -4.59
C SER A 148 12.65 -12.56 -5.13
N PHE A 149 13.45 -13.36 -4.41
CA PHE A 149 14.85 -13.62 -4.74
C PHE A 149 15.12 -15.09 -5.06
N GLN A 150 14.17 -15.77 -5.70
CA GLN A 150 14.32 -17.19 -6.08
C GLN A 150 15.55 -17.43 -6.97
N ASN A 151 15.83 -16.49 -7.86
CA ASN A 151 16.93 -16.59 -8.83
C ASN A 151 18.24 -15.96 -8.32
N GLU A 152 18.27 -15.42 -7.10
CA GLU A 152 19.40 -14.66 -6.54
C GLU A 152 19.72 -15.13 -5.11
N PRO A 153 20.32 -16.33 -4.96
CA PRO A 153 20.50 -16.96 -3.65
C PRO A 153 21.40 -16.15 -2.70
N GLU A 154 22.44 -15.49 -3.23
CA GLU A 154 23.34 -14.64 -2.44
C GLU A 154 22.58 -13.45 -1.83
N LEU A 155 21.83 -12.71 -2.66
CA LEU A 155 21.04 -11.56 -2.19
C LEU A 155 19.93 -12.00 -1.23
N LYS A 156 19.29 -13.14 -1.51
CA LYS A 156 18.29 -13.75 -0.64
C LYS A 156 18.85 -14.00 0.76
N GLU A 157 20.06 -14.55 0.88
CA GLU A 157 20.69 -14.83 2.17
C GLU A 157 20.95 -13.55 2.95
N LEU A 158 21.44 -12.49 2.30
CA LEU A 158 21.66 -11.18 2.93
C LEU A 158 20.36 -10.60 3.51
N TYR A 159 19.26 -10.66 2.75
CA TYR A 159 17.96 -10.18 3.24
C TYR A 159 17.42 -11.04 4.39
N LEU A 160 17.60 -12.36 4.36
CA LEU A 160 17.19 -13.23 5.46
C LEU A 160 17.99 -12.94 6.74
N LYS A 161 19.31 -12.74 6.64
CA LYS A 161 20.16 -12.31 7.75
C LYS A 161 19.71 -10.97 8.32
N LYS A 162 19.34 -10.01 7.46
CA LYS A 162 18.83 -8.69 7.89
C LYS A 162 17.51 -8.81 8.67
N VAL A 163 16.65 -9.76 8.33
CA VAL A 163 15.42 -10.02 9.09
C VAL A 163 15.73 -10.56 10.49
N ASP A 164 16.76 -11.41 10.61
CA ASP A 164 17.18 -11.98 11.89
C ASP A 164 17.97 -10.98 12.76
N ASP A 165 18.70 -10.05 12.13
CA ASP A 165 19.46 -8.98 12.79
C ASP A 165 19.26 -7.61 12.11
N PRO A 166 18.14 -6.92 12.40
CA PRO A 166 17.76 -5.68 11.70
C PRO A 166 18.62 -4.46 12.05
N ASN A 167 19.39 -4.52 13.15
CA ASN A 167 20.24 -3.41 13.61
C ASN A 167 21.68 -3.51 13.07
N ASN A 168 22.01 -4.58 12.35
CA ASN A 168 23.32 -4.77 11.78
C ASN A 168 23.52 -3.89 10.54
N MET A 169 24.23 -2.78 10.73
CA MET A 169 24.56 -1.84 9.67
C MET A 169 25.51 -2.42 8.61
N GLU A 170 26.28 -3.47 8.92
CA GLU A 170 27.16 -4.12 7.93
C GLU A 170 26.34 -4.85 6.87
N LEU A 171 25.28 -5.57 7.27
CA LEU A 171 24.38 -6.24 6.31
C LEU A 171 23.74 -5.27 5.32
N GLN A 172 23.43 -4.05 5.76
CA GLN A 172 22.91 -3.03 4.85
C GLN A 172 23.96 -2.59 3.82
N LYS A 173 25.22 -2.43 4.24
CA LYS A 173 26.31 -2.10 3.32
C LYS A 173 26.57 -3.23 2.32
N GLU A 174 26.56 -4.49 2.77
CA GLU A 174 26.74 -5.66 1.90
C GLU A 174 25.66 -5.73 0.81
N ILE A 175 24.39 -5.46 1.15
CA ILE A 175 23.29 -5.40 0.18
C ILE A 175 23.51 -4.27 -0.83
N GLU A 176 23.94 -3.09 -0.37
CA GLU A 176 24.22 -1.95 -1.26
C GLU A 176 25.40 -2.23 -2.20
N GLU A 177 26.46 -2.87 -1.71
CA GLU A 177 27.62 -3.29 -2.51
C GLU A 177 27.24 -4.34 -3.54
N TYR A 178 26.43 -5.33 -3.16
CA TYR A 178 25.89 -6.33 -4.08
C TYR A 178 25.15 -5.68 -5.26
N HIS A 179 24.27 -4.71 -4.96
CA HIS A 179 23.56 -3.96 -5.99
C HIS A 179 24.52 -3.19 -6.90
N LYS A 180 25.52 -2.48 -6.36
CA LYS A 180 26.53 -1.75 -7.15
C LYS A 180 27.30 -2.68 -8.09
N HIS A 181 27.78 -3.82 -7.60
CA HIS A 181 28.52 -4.79 -8.42
C HIS A 181 27.68 -5.35 -9.56
N ARG A 182 26.38 -5.57 -9.34
CA ARG A 182 25.48 -6.05 -10.40
C ARG A 182 25.28 -5.01 -11.51
N PHE A 183 25.09 -3.74 -11.15
CA PHE A 183 24.93 -2.66 -12.13
C PHE A 183 26.21 -2.40 -12.96
N GLN A 184 27.39 -2.72 -12.43
CA GLN A 184 28.65 -2.62 -13.18
C GLN A 184 28.87 -3.78 -14.16
N LYS A 185 28.15 -4.90 -14.00
CA LYS A 185 28.26 -6.09 -14.86
C LYS A 185 27.24 -6.14 -16.02
N GLN A 186 26.28 -5.22 -16.05
CA GLN A 186 25.27 -5.08 -17.11
C GLN A 186 25.68 -4.00 -18.12
#